data_AF-R1G6S4-F1
#
_entry.id   AF-R1G6S4-F1
#
_cell.length_a   1.000
_cell.length_b   1.000
_cell.length_c   1.000
_cell.angle_alpha   90.00
_cell.angle_beta   90.00
_cell.angle_gamma   90.00
#
_symmetry.space_group_name_H-M   'P 1'
#
loop_
_entity.id
_entity.type
_entity.pdbx_description
1 polymer ?
#
loop_
_entity_poly.entity_id
_entity_poly.type
_entity_poly.pdbx_seq_one_letter_code
_entity_poly.pdbx_strand_id
1 'polypeptide(L)'
;MLPAKVPVTDPRYGGPILLNPGGPGGSGVDLVTARGLAIQTIVDSPIDPGSESPETSAAKYYDVVGFDPRGIGQTVPGAHCFQAASIRESWNLRLDSQGILGSSDAVLGRRWSMVNALGASCAGLAEEGDVKHYVTTASVARDMLELAELFGQYPDLEAKAKAILAKMYHNPIQVKGEFPEVVTWSDVRLFMFMALYEPLHAFPLMAEMLAAMSRGDEDGEMERYLTGKHFFACAASGNDTNVAQVDGEASMAIMCSDGDPQDYLDIDGMDEHWRKLDAISPTVGAMWAGHRMNCAGWTIRPKYRFTDYKPEFGGNTSNPILWVGNTADPVTPLVNAHKMKSLFPGSEVLAQNSPGLDL
;
A
#
# COMPACT_ATOMS: atom_id res chain seq x y z
N MET A 1 7.37 3.55 -9.44
CA MET A 1 7.89 2.43 -10.24
C MET A 1 9.28 2.78 -10.71
N LEU A 2 10.23 1.85 -10.60
CA LEU A 2 11.54 1.93 -11.24
C LEU A 2 11.51 1.01 -12.46
N PRO A 3 11.56 1.55 -13.70
CA PRO A 3 11.48 0.74 -14.90
C PRO A 3 12.67 -0.22 -15.07
N ALA A 4 12.43 -1.33 -15.77
CA ALA A 4 13.44 -2.24 -16.25
C ALA A 4 14.45 -1.51 -17.15
N LYS A 5 15.69 -2.03 -17.19
CA LYS A 5 16.76 -1.49 -18.05
C LYS A 5 16.54 -1.73 -19.55
N VAL A 6 15.54 -2.53 -19.90
CA VAL A 6 15.15 -2.83 -21.29
C VAL A 6 13.69 -2.47 -21.53
N PRO A 7 13.29 -2.12 -22.77
CA PRO A 7 11.89 -1.91 -23.11
C PRO A 7 11.03 -3.15 -22.85
N VAL A 8 9.73 -2.97 -22.59
CA VAL A 8 8.77 -4.07 -22.37
C VAL A 8 8.62 -5.00 -23.59
N THR A 9 9.02 -4.55 -24.78
CA THR A 9 9.04 -5.33 -26.02
C THR A 9 10.30 -6.17 -26.19
N ASP A 10 11.32 -5.98 -25.34
CA ASP A 10 12.55 -6.77 -25.35
C ASP A 10 12.27 -8.18 -24.81
N PRO A 11 12.71 -9.27 -25.48
CA PRO A 11 12.52 -10.64 -24.99
C PRO A 11 13.17 -10.92 -23.62
N ARG A 12 14.10 -10.08 -23.18
CA ARG A 12 14.75 -10.12 -21.86
C ARG A 12 13.95 -9.40 -20.79
N TYR A 13 12.87 -8.71 -21.13
CA TYR A 13 11.96 -8.17 -20.13
C TYR A 13 11.36 -9.31 -19.30
N GLY A 14 11.52 -9.21 -17.98
CA GLY A 14 11.11 -10.22 -17.00
C GLY A 14 9.71 -9.98 -16.42
N GLY A 15 9.08 -8.85 -16.74
CA GLY A 15 7.83 -8.43 -16.14
C GLY A 15 8.02 -7.56 -14.88
N PRO A 16 6.91 -7.17 -14.23
CA PRO A 16 6.94 -6.42 -12.99
C PRO A 16 7.21 -7.31 -11.77
N ILE A 17 7.92 -6.76 -10.81
CA ILE A 17 8.03 -7.28 -9.44
C ILE A 17 7.28 -6.32 -8.53
N LEU A 18 6.13 -6.77 -8.03
CA LEU A 18 5.33 -6.04 -7.06
C LEU A 18 5.96 -6.17 -5.67
N LEU A 19 6.20 -5.04 -5.02
CA LEU A 19 6.78 -4.96 -3.68
C LEU A 19 5.78 -4.39 -2.69
N ASN A 20 5.74 -5.00 -1.51
CA ASN A 20 5.01 -4.52 -0.35
C ASN A 20 5.96 -4.52 0.85
N PRO A 21 6.15 -3.38 1.56
CA PRO A 21 7.08 -3.29 2.69
C PRO A 21 6.55 -3.92 3.98
N GLY A 22 5.30 -4.38 4.00
CA GLY A 22 4.64 -4.83 5.22
C GLY A 22 4.23 -3.68 6.15
N GLY A 23 4.50 -3.86 7.45
CA GLY A 23 3.97 -3.04 8.53
C GLY A 23 2.95 -3.84 9.36
N PRO A 24 1.65 -3.86 8.98
CA PRO A 24 0.99 -3.18 7.86
C PRO A 24 0.98 -1.65 8.00
N GLY A 25 0.66 -0.94 6.92
CA GLY A 25 0.67 0.53 6.89
C GLY A 25 1.90 1.16 6.23
N GLY A 26 2.84 0.36 5.72
CA GLY A 26 3.98 0.87 4.96
C GLY A 26 3.59 1.21 3.51
N SER A 27 4.07 2.35 3.02
CA SER A 27 3.94 2.74 1.61
C SER A 27 4.92 1.96 0.72
N GLY A 28 4.39 1.23 -0.26
CA GLY A 28 5.21 0.59 -1.28
C GLY A 28 5.85 1.61 -2.22
N VAL A 29 5.20 2.75 -2.44
CA VAL A 29 5.77 3.87 -3.21
C VAL A 29 7.04 4.40 -2.53
N ASP A 30 7.00 4.61 -1.21
CA ASP A 30 8.17 5.04 -0.44
C ASP A 30 9.29 3.98 -0.45
N LEU A 31 8.94 2.69 -0.32
CA LEU A 31 9.91 1.60 -0.41
C LEU A 31 10.68 1.65 -1.73
N VAL A 32 9.98 1.77 -2.86
CA VAL A 32 10.64 1.80 -4.18
C VAL A 32 11.41 3.09 -4.40
N THR A 33 10.90 4.22 -3.89
CA THR A 33 11.63 5.49 -3.95
C THR A 33 12.94 5.43 -3.18
N ALA A 34 12.95 4.80 -2.00
CA ALA A 34 14.12 4.71 -1.14
C ALA A 34 15.09 3.58 -1.51
N ARG A 35 14.58 2.43 -1.94
CA ARG A 35 15.34 1.16 -2.09
C ARG A 35 15.23 0.51 -3.47
N GLY A 36 14.45 1.07 -4.39
CA GLY A 36 14.18 0.47 -5.70
C GLY A 36 15.45 0.10 -6.48
N LEU A 37 16.47 0.96 -6.50
CA LEU A 37 17.74 0.69 -7.20
C LEU A 37 18.52 -0.47 -6.58
N ALA A 38 18.54 -0.56 -5.24
CA ALA A 38 19.20 -1.65 -4.54
C ALA A 38 18.49 -2.97 -4.84
N ILE A 39 17.15 -2.96 -4.83
CA ILE A 39 16.35 -4.14 -5.17
C ILE A 39 16.53 -4.52 -6.65
N GLN A 40 16.53 -3.55 -7.57
CA GLN A 40 16.78 -3.80 -9.00
C GLN A 40 18.14 -4.45 -9.23
N THR A 41 19.16 -4.11 -8.43
CA THR A 41 20.49 -4.75 -8.50
C THR A 41 20.46 -6.23 -8.11
N ILE A 42 19.53 -6.63 -7.25
CA ILE A 42 19.38 -8.04 -6.81
C ILE A 42 18.62 -8.86 -7.86
N VAL A 43 17.58 -8.28 -8.45
CA VAL A 43 16.66 -9.01 -9.34
C VAL A 43 17.06 -8.98 -10.81
N ASP A 44 17.76 -7.94 -11.26
CA ASP A 44 18.23 -7.86 -12.64
C ASP A 44 19.45 -8.77 -12.90
N SER A 45 19.58 -9.19 -14.15
CA SER A 45 20.84 -9.73 -14.66
C SER A 45 21.99 -8.72 -14.44
N PRO A 46 23.17 -9.19 -14.00
CA PRO A 46 24.37 -8.35 -13.89
C PRO A 46 24.97 -7.97 -15.25
N ILE A 47 24.50 -8.58 -16.34
CA ILE A 47 24.95 -8.31 -17.71
C ILE A 47 24.38 -6.96 -18.16
N ASP A 48 25.20 -6.13 -18.80
CA ASP A 48 24.72 -4.88 -19.41
C ASP A 48 23.83 -5.22 -20.62
N PRO A 49 22.57 -4.74 -20.69
CA PRO A 49 21.69 -5.00 -21.82
C PRO A 49 22.26 -4.62 -23.19
N GLY A 50 23.18 -3.66 -23.25
CA GLY A 50 23.84 -3.25 -24.50
C GLY A 50 24.97 -4.17 -24.96
N SER A 51 25.40 -5.11 -24.12
CA SER A 51 26.56 -5.97 -24.38
C SER A 51 26.25 -7.30 -25.09
N GLU A 52 24.97 -7.70 -25.14
CA GLU A 52 24.53 -8.95 -25.75
C GLU A 52 23.29 -8.75 -26.65
N SER A 53 23.14 -9.62 -27.66
CA SER A 53 21.94 -9.64 -28.50
C SER A 53 20.71 -10.07 -27.68
N PRO A 54 19.59 -9.32 -27.73
CA PRO A 54 18.37 -9.65 -27.00
C PRO A 54 17.83 -11.06 -27.28
N GLU A 55 17.99 -11.53 -28.52
CA GLU A 55 17.36 -12.76 -29.04
C GLU A 55 17.99 -14.05 -28.49
N THR A 56 19.24 -13.96 -28.03
CA THR A 56 20.05 -15.13 -27.65
C THR A 56 20.45 -15.13 -26.17
N SER A 57 20.27 -14.01 -25.48
CA SER A 57 20.65 -13.87 -24.08
C SER A 57 19.57 -14.45 -23.14
N ALA A 58 20.01 -15.12 -22.09
CA ALA A 58 19.15 -15.57 -20.99
C ALA A 58 18.95 -14.50 -19.90
N ALA A 59 19.56 -13.32 -20.05
CA ALA A 59 19.44 -12.21 -19.11
C ALA A 59 17.97 -11.79 -18.93
N LYS A 60 17.59 -11.44 -17.70
CA LYS A 60 16.29 -10.87 -17.38
C LYS A 60 16.42 -9.55 -16.63
N TYR A 61 15.53 -8.61 -16.93
CA TYR A 61 15.45 -7.30 -16.29
C TYR A 61 14.01 -6.98 -15.94
N TYR A 62 13.78 -6.35 -14.79
CA TYR A 62 12.46 -6.27 -14.19
C TYR A 62 12.06 -4.83 -13.87
N ASP A 63 10.76 -4.54 -14.03
CA ASP A 63 10.20 -3.34 -13.41
C ASP A 63 10.09 -3.59 -11.91
N VAL A 64 10.58 -2.66 -11.09
CA VAL A 64 10.41 -2.70 -9.63
C VAL A 64 9.27 -1.78 -9.26
N VAL A 65 8.15 -2.37 -8.84
CA VAL A 65 6.88 -1.67 -8.66
C VAL A 65 6.47 -1.73 -7.20
N GLY A 66 6.32 -0.55 -6.59
CA GLY A 66 5.73 -0.41 -5.27
C GLY A 66 4.32 0.12 -5.41
N PHE A 67 3.42 -0.37 -4.56
CA PHE A 67 2.04 0.12 -4.49
C PHE A 67 1.67 0.40 -3.03
N ASP A 68 0.82 1.39 -2.81
CA ASP A 68 0.24 1.64 -1.51
C ASP A 68 -1.06 0.85 -1.40
N PRO A 69 -1.21 -0.08 -0.43
CA PRO A 69 -2.48 -0.76 -0.24
C PRO A 69 -3.62 0.23 0.02
N ARG A 70 -4.87 -0.22 -0.20
CA ARG A 70 -6.07 0.52 0.20
C ARG A 70 -5.97 1.11 1.61
N GLY A 71 -6.26 2.40 1.73
CA GLY A 71 -6.19 3.13 2.99
C GLY A 71 -4.79 3.58 3.42
N ILE A 72 -3.74 3.29 2.63
CA ILE A 72 -2.33 3.62 2.91
C ILE A 72 -1.83 4.70 1.95
N GLY A 73 -0.96 5.58 2.45
CA GLY A 73 -0.15 6.48 1.66
C GLY A 73 -0.98 7.36 0.75
N GLN A 74 -0.75 7.24 -0.56
CA GLN A 74 -1.47 8.01 -1.58
C GLN A 74 -2.78 7.36 -2.04
N THR A 75 -3.14 6.17 -1.54
CA THR A 75 -4.37 5.47 -1.94
C THR A 75 -5.58 6.06 -1.24
N VAL A 76 -6.53 6.56 -2.03
CA VAL A 76 -7.78 7.15 -1.55
C VAL A 76 -8.97 6.18 -1.67
N PRO A 77 -9.94 6.25 -0.75
CA PRO A 77 -9.91 7.03 0.49
C PRO A 77 -8.94 6.44 1.54
N GLY A 78 -8.33 7.31 2.36
CA GLY A 78 -7.45 6.90 3.45
C GLY A 78 -8.21 6.33 4.66
N ALA A 79 -7.60 5.40 5.40
CA ALA A 79 -8.22 4.75 6.56
C ALA A 79 -8.08 5.61 7.84
N HIS A 80 -8.59 6.84 7.80
CA HIS A 80 -8.48 7.79 8.90
C HIS A 80 -9.57 7.58 9.98
N CYS A 81 -9.15 7.78 11.23
CA CYS A 81 -9.92 7.88 12.47
C CYS A 81 -9.96 9.31 13.02
N PHE A 82 -9.03 10.18 12.62
CA PHE A 82 -9.03 11.60 12.97
C PHE A 82 -9.49 12.49 11.82
N GLN A 83 -10.25 13.53 12.12
CA GLN A 83 -10.73 14.50 11.12
C GLN A 83 -9.63 15.41 10.56
N ALA A 84 -8.51 15.53 11.27
CA ALA A 84 -7.36 16.35 10.86
C ALA A 84 -6.06 15.80 11.46
N ALA A 85 -4.97 15.95 10.71
CA ALA A 85 -3.63 15.52 11.12
C ALA A 85 -3.18 16.16 12.45
N SER A 86 -3.53 17.42 12.71
CA SER A 86 -3.20 18.10 13.97
C SER A 86 -3.85 17.45 15.20
N ILE A 87 -5.08 16.96 15.06
CA ILE A 87 -5.79 16.24 16.14
C ILE A 87 -5.10 14.90 16.40
N ARG A 88 -4.71 14.20 15.34
CA ARG A 88 -3.94 12.97 15.44
C ARG A 88 -2.60 13.18 16.13
N GLU A 89 -1.81 14.18 15.72
CA GLU A 89 -0.51 14.40 16.35
C GLU A 89 -0.65 14.80 17.83
N SER A 90 -1.68 15.58 18.17
CA SER A 90 -2.03 15.85 19.57
C SER A 90 -2.36 14.56 20.33
N TRP A 91 -3.06 13.62 19.69
CA TRP A 91 -3.37 12.31 20.28
C TRP A 91 -2.11 11.46 20.46
N ASN A 92 -1.25 11.35 19.45
CA ASN A 92 0.00 10.60 19.50
C ASN A 92 0.90 11.10 20.63
N LEU A 93 1.09 12.43 20.76
CA LEU A 93 1.85 13.02 21.86
C LEU A 93 1.28 12.65 23.24
N ARG A 94 -0.05 12.65 23.40
CA ARG A 94 -0.68 12.21 24.66
C ARG A 94 -0.43 10.74 24.93
N LEU A 95 -0.53 9.88 23.91
CA LEU A 95 -0.32 8.45 24.03
C LEU A 95 1.14 8.13 24.39
N ASP A 96 2.08 8.77 23.71
CA ASP A 96 3.52 8.62 23.92
C ASP A 96 3.94 9.13 25.30
N SER A 97 3.33 10.22 25.79
CA SER A 97 3.58 10.74 27.15
C SER A 97 3.20 9.76 28.26
N GLN A 98 2.38 8.73 27.99
CA GLN A 98 2.09 7.68 28.97
C GLN A 98 3.23 6.65 29.09
N GLY A 99 4.13 6.57 28.10
CA GLY A 99 5.11 5.49 28.00
C GLY A 99 4.48 4.15 27.63
N ILE A 100 5.28 3.09 27.53
CA ILE A 100 4.81 1.72 27.25
C ILE A 100 4.27 1.03 28.51
N LEU A 101 3.66 -0.15 28.37
CA LEU A 101 3.26 -0.95 29.53
C LEU A 101 4.46 -1.18 30.47
N GLY A 102 4.23 -1.06 31.78
CA GLY A 102 5.29 -1.11 32.79
C GLY A 102 6.02 0.21 33.06
N SER A 103 5.77 1.27 32.29
CA SER A 103 6.38 2.60 32.52
C SER A 103 5.90 3.27 33.82
N SER A 104 4.72 2.89 34.32
CA SER A 104 4.18 3.29 35.63
C SER A 104 3.10 2.31 36.08
N ASP A 105 2.65 2.43 37.33
CA ASP A 105 1.49 1.69 37.86
C ASP A 105 0.16 2.12 37.20
N ALA A 106 0.07 3.36 36.74
CA ALA A 106 -1.12 3.91 36.09
C ALA A 106 -1.20 3.67 34.58
N VAL A 107 -0.11 3.26 33.91
CA VAL A 107 -0.04 3.24 32.43
C VAL A 107 -1.06 2.28 31.82
N LEU A 108 -1.30 1.12 32.44
CA LEU A 108 -2.26 0.13 31.95
C LEU A 108 -3.65 0.74 31.84
N GLY A 109 -4.18 1.30 32.94
CA GLY A 109 -5.51 1.91 32.96
C GLY A 109 -5.63 3.13 32.03
N ARG A 110 -4.59 3.96 31.94
CA ARG A 110 -4.58 5.14 31.06
C ARG A 110 -4.58 4.76 29.59
N ARG A 111 -3.64 3.91 29.16
CA ARG A 111 -3.59 3.46 27.75
C ARG A 111 -4.82 2.66 27.39
N TRP A 112 -5.32 1.79 28.28
CA TRP A 112 -6.57 1.06 28.09
C TRP A 112 -7.75 1.99 27.79
N SER A 113 -7.93 3.03 28.60
CA SER A 113 -8.99 4.02 28.38
C SER A 113 -8.81 4.79 27.07
N MET A 114 -7.57 5.14 26.73
CA MET A 114 -7.25 5.86 25.49
C MET A 114 -7.53 5.01 24.24
N VAL A 115 -7.07 3.76 24.17
CA VAL A 115 -7.29 2.89 22.99
C VAL A 115 -8.76 2.56 22.79
N ASN A 116 -9.51 2.36 23.88
CA ASN A 116 -10.96 2.14 23.81
C ASN A 116 -11.70 3.40 23.32
N ALA A 117 -11.32 4.58 23.80
CA ALA A 117 -11.87 5.85 23.34
C ALA A 117 -11.58 6.09 21.85
N LEU A 118 -10.36 5.81 21.38
CA LEU A 118 -9.99 5.94 19.97
C LEU A 118 -10.77 4.96 19.09
N GLY A 119 -10.81 3.67 19.47
CA GLY A 119 -11.54 2.66 18.70
C GLY A 119 -13.03 2.98 18.59
N ALA A 120 -13.67 3.39 19.69
CA ALA A 120 -15.07 3.81 19.70
C ALA A 120 -15.31 5.08 18.85
N SER A 121 -14.41 6.06 18.92
CA SER A 121 -14.51 7.28 18.11
C SER A 121 -14.35 6.97 16.62
N CYS A 122 -13.39 6.11 16.27
CA CYS A 122 -13.16 5.71 14.89
C CYS A 122 -14.34 4.95 14.31
N ALA A 123 -14.97 4.06 15.09
CA ALA A 123 -16.19 3.36 14.69
C ALA A 123 -17.39 4.30 14.54
N GLY A 124 -17.52 5.31 15.40
CA GLY A 124 -18.58 6.31 15.30
C GLY A 124 -18.50 7.20 14.06
N LEU A 125 -17.32 7.29 13.43
CA LEU A 125 -17.10 7.99 12.16
C LEU A 125 -17.28 7.08 10.93
N ALA A 126 -17.43 5.77 11.11
CA ALA A 126 -17.55 4.84 10.00
C ALA A 126 -18.94 4.92 9.38
N GLU A 127 -19.01 5.38 8.13
CA GLU A 127 -20.23 5.43 7.33
C GLU A 127 -20.42 4.15 6.49
N GLU A 128 -21.59 4.01 5.88
CA GLU A 128 -21.83 2.93 4.92
C GLU A 128 -20.86 3.07 3.74
N GLY A 129 -20.05 2.04 3.50
CA GLY A 129 -19.02 2.05 2.45
C GLY A 129 -17.64 2.53 2.92
N ASP A 130 -17.44 2.78 4.22
CA ASP A 130 -16.13 3.19 4.75
C ASP A 130 -15.03 2.15 4.42
N VAL A 131 -13.89 2.65 3.94
CA VAL A 131 -12.73 1.85 3.52
C VAL A 131 -12.17 0.97 4.63
N LYS A 132 -12.35 1.35 5.90
CA LYS A 132 -11.93 0.55 7.06
C LYS A 132 -12.60 -0.82 7.12
N HIS A 133 -13.74 -1.02 6.46
CA HIS A 133 -14.37 -2.33 6.29
C HIS A 133 -13.71 -3.21 5.22
N TYR A 134 -12.83 -2.65 4.40
CA TYR A 134 -12.30 -3.28 3.21
C TYR A 134 -10.77 -3.33 3.18
N VAL A 135 -10.06 -2.86 4.20
CA VAL A 135 -8.58 -2.74 4.23
C VAL A 135 -7.82 -4.05 4.48
N THR A 136 -8.52 -5.16 4.70
CA THR A 136 -7.90 -6.45 5.04
C THR A 136 -6.92 -6.99 4.00
N THR A 137 -5.99 -7.84 4.45
CA THR A 137 -5.04 -8.54 3.58
C THR A 137 -5.75 -9.36 2.50
N ALA A 138 -6.94 -9.90 2.77
CA ALA A 138 -7.75 -10.61 1.78
C ALA A 138 -8.14 -9.72 0.59
N SER A 139 -8.52 -8.47 0.88
CA SER A 139 -8.90 -7.52 -0.15
C SER A 139 -7.68 -6.97 -0.89
N VAL A 140 -6.58 -6.72 -0.18
CA VAL A 140 -5.29 -6.32 -0.78
C VAL A 140 -4.76 -7.40 -1.71
N ALA A 141 -4.90 -8.69 -1.37
CA ALA A 141 -4.50 -9.79 -2.25
C ALA A 141 -5.29 -9.80 -3.56
N ARG A 142 -6.57 -9.41 -3.53
CA ARG A 142 -7.37 -9.21 -4.76
C ARG A 142 -6.84 -8.04 -5.57
N ASP A 143 -6.52 -6.92 -4.93
CA ASP A 143 -5.94 -5.76 -5.61
C ASP A 143 -4.61 -6.10 -6.30
N MET A 144 -3.75 -6.88 -5.63
CA MET A 144 -2.48 -7.35 -6.21
C MET A 144 -2.69 -8.23 -7.44
N LEU A 145 -3.75 -9.03 -7.48
CA LEU A 145 -4.13 -9.80 -8.67
C LEU A 145 -4.53 -8.86 -9.82
N GLU A 146 -5.38 -7.86 -9.54
CA GLU A 146 -5.79 -6.89 -10.56
C GLU A 146 -4.58 -6.08 -11.07
N LEU A 147 -3.66 -5.67 -10.19
CA LEU A 147 -2.41 -5.03 -10.58
C LEU A 147 -1.59 -5.92 -11.51
N ALA A 148 -1.41 -7.21 -11.17
CA ALA A 148 -0.67 -8.16 -11.99
C ALA A 148 -1.32 -8.36 -13.37
N GLU A 149 -2.66 -8.45 -13.43
CA GLU A 149 -3.41 -8.57 -14.67
C GLU A 149 -3.30 -7.30 -15.54
N LEU A 150 -3.30 -6.12 -14.92
CA LEU A 150 -3.09 -4.84 -15.61
C LEU A 150 -1.68 -4.71 -16.20
N PHE A 151 -0.65 -5.10 -15.44
CA PHE A 151 0.71 -5.14 -16.00
C PHE A 151 0.87 -6.21 -17.08
N GLY A 152 0.09 -7.30 -17.06
CA GLY A 152 0.01 -8.23 -18.18
C GLY A 152 -0.47 -7.58 -19.49
N GLN A 153 -1.21 -6.47 -19.41
CA GLN A 153 -1.73 -5.71 -20.54
C GLN A 153 -0.84 -4.53 -20.95
N TYR A 154 0.31 -4.31 -20.30
CA TYR A 154 1.14 -3.11 -20.50
C TYR A 154 1.53 -2.83 -21.98
N PRO A 155 1.88 -3.84 -22.80
CA PRO A 155 2.15 -3.64 -24.22
C PRO A 155 0.93 -3.11 -25.01
N ASP A 156 -0.28 -3.45 -24.58
CA ASP A 156 -1.53 -2.95 -25.16
C ASP A 156 -1.84 -1.52 -24.67
N LEU A 157 -1.49 -1.15 -23.43
CA LEU A 157 -1.68 0.21 -22.90
C LEU A 157 -0.88 1.27 -23.68
N GLU A 158 0.37 0.99 -24.04
CA GLU A 158 1.16 1.90 -24.87
C GLU A 158 0.53 2.09 -26.26
N ALA A 159 0.06 0.99 -26.86
CA ALA A 159 -0.62 1.01 -28.15
C ALA A 159 -1.94 1.82 -28.06
N LYS A 160 -2.73 1.63 -27.00
CA LYS A 160 -3.97 2.37 -26.72
C LYS A 160 -3.71 3.86 -26.50
N ALA A 161 -2.72 4.22 -25.69
CA ALA A 161 -2.36 5.63 -25.47
C ALA A 161 -1.94 6.31 -26.79
N LYS A 162 -1.12 5.64 -27.62
CA LYS A 162 -0.76 6.14 -28.95
C LYS A 162 -1.96 6.22 -29.89
N ALA A 163 -2.89 5.27 -29.83
CA ALA A 163 -4.11 5.29 -30.65
C ALA A 163 -5.03 6.45 -30.27
N ILE A 164 -5.17 6.76 -28.97
CA ILE A 164 -5.89 7.95 -28.49
C ILE A 164 -5.25 9.22 -29.07
N LEU A 165 -3.93 9.37 -28.93
CA LEU A 165 -3.22 10.52 -29.51
C LEU A 165 -3.40 10.60 -31.03
N ALA A 166 -3.34 9.47 -31.75
CA ALA A 166 -3.56 9.46 -33.20
C ALA A 166 -4.99 9.91 -33.57
N LYS A 167 -6.01 9.45 -32.84
CA LYS A 167 -7.42 9.85 -33.05
C LYS A 167 -7.62 11.34 -32.79
N MET A 168 -7.03 11.86 -31.71
CA MET A 168 -7.19 13.26 -31.29
C MET A 168 -6.56 14.27 -32.25
N TYR A 169 -5.57 13.86 -33.04
CA TYR A 169 -4.91 14.74 -34.00
C TYR A 169 -5.90 15.35 -35.02
N HIS A 170 -6.93 14.59 -35.41
CA HIS A 170 -7.98 15.06 -36.32
C HIS A 170 -9.34 15.30 -35.65
N ASN A 171 -9.54 14.80 -34.43
CA ASN A 171 -10.82 14.84 -33.73
C ASN A 171 -10.60 15.31 -32.28
N PRO A 172 -10.52 16.63 -32.04
CA PRO A 172 -10.40 17.14 -30.69
C PRO A 172 -11.68 16.87 -29.89
N ILE A 173 -11.55 16.73 -28.57
CA ILE A 173 -12.65 16.39 -27.67
C ILE A 173 -13.43 17.66 -27.33
N GLN A 174 -14.76 17.56 -27.37
CA GLN A 174 -15.66 18.65 -26.99
C GLN A 174 -16.07 18.46 -25.54
N VAL A 175 -15.72 19.38 -24.65
CA VAL A 175 -16.17 19.36 -23.25
C VAL A 175 -17.49 20.12 -23.16
N LYS A 176 -18.52 19.42 -22.69
CA LYS A 176 -19.88 19.94 -22.56
C LYS A 176 -20.17 20.12 -21.07
N GLY A 177 -20.32 21.35 -20.60
CA GLY A 177 -20.51 21.64 -19.18
C GLY A 177 -20.86 23.10 -18.94
N GLU A 178 -20.74 23.55 -17.68
CA GLU A 178 -20.94 24.96 -17.32
C GLU A 178 -19.93 25.86 -18.06
N PHE A 179 -18.76 25.31 -18.38
CA PHE A 179 -17.69 25.95 -19.15
C PHE A 179 -17.35 25.14 -20.41
N PRO A 180 -18.01 25.39 -21.56
CA PRO A 180 -17.73 24.66 -22.79
C PRO A 180 -16.33 24.98 -23.34
N GLU A 181 -15.56 23.93 -23.68
CA GLU A 181 -14.15 24.03 -24.11
C GLU A 181 -13.79 22.90 -25.09
N VAL A 182 -12.64 23.01 -25.77
CA VAL A 182 -12.13 21.96 -26.67
C VAL A 182 -10.76 21.47 -26.20
N VAL A 183 -10.61 20.16 -26.00
CA VAL A 183 -9.32 19.53 -25.67
C VAL A 183 -8.65 19.03 -26.94
N THR A 184 -7.49 19.60 -27.23
CA THR A 184 -6.71 19.26 -28.41
C THR A 184 -5.68 18.18 -28.12
N TRP A 185 -5.14 17.60 -29.19
CA TRP A 185 -3.97 16.73 -29.14
C TRP A 185 -2.79 17.34 -28.38
N SER A 186 -2.58 18.66 -28.53
CA SER A 186 -1.50 19.38 -27.85
C SER A 186 -1.72 19.46 -26.35
N ASP A 187 -2.97 19.63 -25.91
CA ASP A 187 -3.31 19.73 -24.49
C ASP A 187 -3.06 18.42 -23.75
N VAL A 188 -3.42 17.29 -24.37
CA VAL A 188 -3.16 15.95 -23.82
C VAL A 188 -1.66 15.65 -23.80
N ARG A 189 -0.91 15.98 -24.85
CA ARG A 189 0.55 15.78 -24.85
C ARG A 189 1.26 16.68 -23.83
N LEU A 190 0.83 17.93 -23.69
CA LEU A 190 1.36 18.83 -22.69
C LEU A 190 1.03 18.30 -21.29
N PHE A 191 -0.16 17.73 -21.08
CA PHE A 191 -0.49 17.11 -19.81
C PHE A 191 0.37 15.88 -19.53
N MET A 192 0.54 14.99 -20.50
CA MET A 192 1.44 13.85 -20.36
C MET A 192 2.85 14.32 -20.00
N PHE A 193 3.34 15.39 -20.63
CA PHE A 193 4.62 15.99 -20.28
C PHE A 193 4.66 16.55 -18.85
N MET A 194 3.65 17.29 -18.43
CA MET A 194 3.56 17.81 -17.05
C MET A 194 3.44 16.69 -16.03
N ALA A 195 2.70 15.64 -16.36
CA ALA A 195 2.55 14.45 -15.54
C ALA A 195 3.89 13.73 -15.36
N LEU A 196 4.72 13.68 -16.41
CA LEU A 196 6.09 13.16 -16.32
C LEU A 196 7.01 14.05 -15.47
N TYR A 197 6.66 15.32 -15.27
CA TYR A 197 7.41 16.27 -14.44
C TYR A 197 7.08 16.10 -12.94
N GLU A 198 5.80 15.89 -12.61
CA GLU A 198 5.31 15.63 -11.24
C GLU A 198 4.48 14.34 -11.16
N PRO A 199 5.13 13.16 -11.30
CA PRO A 199 4.42 11.90 -11.50
C PRO A 199 3.55 11.50 -10.32
N LEU A 200 3.93 11.82 -9.08
CA LEU A 200 3.16 11.45 -7.89
C LEU A 200 1.77 12.09 -7.85
N HIS A 201 1.65 13.35 -8.28
CA HIS A 201 0.38 14.07 -8.24
C HIS A 201 -0.42 13.94 -9.54
N ALA A 202 0.25 13.94 -10.69
CA ALA A 202 -0.41 14.09 -11.97
C ALA A 202 -0.61 12.76 -12.74
N PHE A 203 0.09 11.68 -12.40
CA PHE A 203 -0.13 10.38 -13.06
C PHE A 203 -1.52 9.80 -12.82
N PRO A 204 -2.09 9.80 -11.60
CA PRO A 204 -3.44 9.27 -11.38
C PRO A 204 -4.47 9.96 -12.28
N LEU A 205 -4.46 11.30 -12.31
CA LEU A 205 -5.36 12.08 -13.17
C LEU A 205 -5.12 11.80 -14.67
N MET A 206 -3.86 11.68 -15.10
CA MET A 206 -3.55 11.34 -16.49
C MET A 206 -4.05 9.95 -16.87
N ALA A 207 -3.92 8.97 -15.97
CA ALA A 207 -4.38 7.61 -16.21
C ALA A 207 -5.90 7.54 -16.31
N GLU A 208 -6.63 8.20 -15.41
CA GLU A 208 -8.10 8.30 -15.44
C GLU A 208 -8.58 8.96 -16.74
N MET A 209 -7.93 10.07 -17.12
CA MET A 209 -8.21 10.80 -18.35
C MET A 209 -8.03 9.91 -19.59
N LEU A 210 -6.88 9.23 -19.73
CA LEU A 210 -6.62 8.32 -20.85
C LEU A 210 -7.59 7.12 -20.85
N ALA A 211 -7.97 6.62 -19.68
CA ALA A 211 -8.93 5.53 -19.56
C ALA A 211 -10.34 5.95 -20.00
N ALA A 212 -10.80 7.15 -19.61
CA ALA A 212 -12.07 7.73 -20.04
C ALA A 212 -12.12 7.89 -21.56
N MET A 213 -11.05 8.44 -22.15
CA MET A 213 -10.89 8.55 -23.60
C MET A 213 -10.91 7.20 -24.32
N SER A 214 -10.27 6.18 -23.75
CA SER A 214 -10.27 4.84 -24.33
C SER A 214 -11.68 4.21 -24.37
N ARG A 215 -12.57 4.59 -23.44
CA ARG A 215 -13.96 4.11 -23.39
C ARG A 215 -14.94 4.97 -24.19
N GLY A 216 -14.51 6.15 -24.65
CA GLY A 216 -15.39 7.14 -25.27
C GLY A 216 -16.30 7.86 -24.27
N ASP A 217 -15.93 7.86 -22.99
CA ASP A 217 -16.68 8.48 -21.88
C ASP A 217 -16.04 9.82 -21.51
N GLU A 218 -15.96 10.71 -22.49
CA GLU A 218 -15.09 11.90 -22.48
C GLU A 218 -15.76 13.13 -21.82
N ASP A 219 -17.07 13.09 -21.58
CA ASP A 219 -17.90 14.28 -21.30
C ASP A 219 -17.83 14.77 -19.83
N GLY A 220 -17.38 13.94 -18.86
CA GLY A 220 -17.40 14.29 -17.42
C GLY A 220 -16.03 14.53 -16.76
N GLU A 221 -15.04 13.68 -17.05
CA GLU A 221 -13.72 13.77 -16.40
C GLU A 221 -12.83 14.88 -16.98
N MET A 222 -13.08 15.30 -18.23
CA MET A 222 -12.29 16.34 -18.90
C MET A 222 -12.59 17.76 -18.38
N GLU A 223 -13.80 18.01 -17.88
CA GLU A 223 -14.20 19.32 -17.32
C GLU A 223 -13.36 19.66 -16.07
N ARG A 224 -13.12 18.66 -15.20
CA ARG A 224 -12.29 18.76 -14.00
C ARG A 224 -10.83 19.15 -14.29
N TYR A 225 -10.31 18.70 -15.42
CA TYR A 225 -8.93 18.96 -15.83
C TYR A 225 -8.76 20.38 -16.41
N LEU A 226 -9.71 20.87 -17.21
CA LEU A 226 -9.60 22.16 -17.89
C LEU A 226 -9.93 23.36 -17.00
N THR A 227 -10.71 23.17 -15.94
CA THR A 227 -11.08 24.25 -15.00
C THR A 227 -9.84 24.95 -14.42
N GLY A 228 -8.73 24.23 -14.25
CA GLY A 228 -7.48 24.79 -13.72
C GLY A 228 -6.57 25.52 -14.74
N LYS A 229 -6.73 25.29 -16.05
CA LYS A 229 -5.82 25.87 -17.08
C LYS A 229 -6.38 27.11 -17.77
N HIS A 230 -7.70 27.27 -17.81
CA HIS A 230 -8.36 28.37 -18.53
C HIS A 230 -9.01 29.39 -17.57
N PHE A 231 -8.82 29.21 -16.26
CA PHE A 231 -9.27 30.14 -15.22
C PHE A 231 -8.18 30.38 -14.18
N PHE A 232 -7.88 31.65 -13.90
CA PHE A 232 -7.15 32.05 -12.70
C PHE A 232 -8.17 32.21 -11.57
N ALA A 233 -8.28 31.22 -10.70
CA ALA A 233 -8.93 31.35 -9.41
C ALA A 233 -7.88 31.11 -8.32
N CYS A 234 -7.76 32.05 -7.38
CA CYS A 234 -6.99 31.80 -6.16
C CYS A 234 -7.61 30.60 -5.44
N ALA A 235 -6.80 29.60 -5.07
CA ALA A 235 -7.26 28.49 -4.24
C ALA A 235 -7.74 29.02 -2.88
N ALA A 236 -9.05 29.22 -2.75
CA ALA A 236 -9.72 29.50 -1.48
C ALA A 236 -9.98 28.19 -0.74
N SER A 237 -8.91 27.49 -0.35
CA SER A 237 -8.89 26.49 0.72
C SER A 237 -7.48 25.90 0.79
N GLY A 238 -6.61 26.64 1.49
CA GLY A 238 -5.39 26.05 2.00
C GLY A 238 -5.75 24.98 3.01
N ASN A 239 -5.77 23.74 2.56
CA ASN A 239 -5.62 22.58 3.43
C ASN A 239 -4.59 21.64 2.82
N ASP A 240 -3.38 22.17 2.61
CA ASP A 240 -2.17 21.37 2.43
C ASP A 240 -1.93 20.58 3.72
N THR A 241 -2.57 19.41 3.78
CA THR A 241 -2.36 18.40 4.83
C THR A 241 -1.62 17.18 4.30
N ASN A 242 -1.02 17.28 3.10
CA ASN A 242 -0.10 16.30 2.53
C ASN A 242 1.26 16.31 3.27
N VAL A 243 1.20 16.03 4.56
CA VAL A 243 2.33 15.43 5.28
C VAL A 243 2.23 13.94 5.00
N ALA A 244 3.28 13.34 4.44
CA ALA A 244 3.38 11.89 4.29
C ALA A 244 3.07 11.24 5.65
N GLN A 245 1.94 10.55 5.70
CA GLN A 245 1.40 10.03 6.94
C GLN A 245 2.13 8.72 7.26
N VAL A 246 2.67 8.63 8.47
CA VAL A 246 2.99 7.33 9.04
C VAL A 246 1.63 6.76 9.45
N ASP A 247 1.10 5.83 8.64
CA ASP A 247 -0.30 5.38 8.69
C ASP A 247 -0.61 4.47 9.89
N GLY A 248 -0.35 4.94 11.10
CA GLY A 248 -0.67 4.20 12.33
C GLY A 248 -2.15 3.85 12.45
N GLU A 249 -3.04 4.69 11.91
CA GLU A 249 -4.50 4.44 11.86
C GLU A 249 -4.84 3.29 10.91
N ALA A 250 -4.26 3.29 9.71
CA ALA A 250 -4.50 2.22 8.76
C ALA A 250 -3.82 0.91 9.19
N SER A 251 -2.63 0.99 9.79
CA SER A 251 -1.96 -0.15 10.41
C SER A 251 -2.85 -0.82 11.46
N MET A 252 -3.46 -0.02 12.35
CA MET A 252 -4.45 -0.50 13.32
C MET A 252 -5.67 -1.10 12.62
N ALA A 253 -6.23 -0.41 11.63
CA ALA A 253 -7.40 -0.88 10.90
C ALA A 253 -7.17 -2.23 10.22
N ILE A 254 -6.01 -2.43 9.59
CA ILE A 254 -5.62 -3.68 8.92
C ILE A 254 -5.38 -4.77 9.96
N MET A 255 -4.48 -4.54 10.92
CA MET A 255 -4.10 -5.55 11.93
C MET A 255 -5.30 -6.04 12.73
N CYS A 256 -6.15 -5.12 13.20
CA CYS A 256 -7.30 -5.46 14.03
C CYS A 256 -8.48 -6.07 13.25
N SER A 257 -8.52 -5.86 11.93
CA SER A 257 -9.54 -6.46 11.05
C SER A 257 -9.11 -7.82 10.48
N ASP A 258 -7.83 -8.03 10.23
CA ASP A 258 -7.29 -9.34 9.85
C ASP A 258 -7.33 -10.34 11.02
N GLY A 259 -7.14 -9.85 12.24
CA GLY A 259 -7.24 -10.65 13.46
C GLY A 259 -8.66 -10.97 13.91
N ASP A 260 -8.78 -11.89 14.88
CA ASP A 260 -10.05 -12.16 15.55
C ASP A 260 -10.52 -10.94 16.37
N PRO A 261 -11.84 -10.74 16.51
CA PRO A 261 -12.39 -9.72 17.41
C PRO A 261 -11.83 -9.87 18.83
N GLN A 262 -11.55 -8.74 19.48
CA GLN A 262 -11.06 -8.69 20.86
C GLN A 262 -12.17 -8.21 21.82
N ASP A 263 -13.43 -8.45 21.50
CA ASP A 263 -14.61 -8.05 22.28
C ASP A 263 -14.70 -8.70 23.67
N TYR A 264 -14.03 -9.84 23.84
CA TYR A 264 -13.89 -10.53 25.13
C TYR A 264 -12.73 -10.00 25.99
N LEU A 265 -11.85 -9.15 25.44
CA LEU A 265 -10.68 -8.68 26.16
C LEU A 265 -11.08 -7.53 27.08
N ASP A 266 -10.99 -7.75 28.39
CA ASP A 266 -11.10 -6.71 29.42
C ASP A 266 -9.71 -6.31 29.95
N ILE A 267 -9.70 -5.35 30.88
CA ILE A 267 -8.44 -4.81 31.42
C ILE A 267 -7.64 -5.86 32.21
N ASP A 268 -8.32 -6.78 32.90
CA ASP A 268 -7.69 -7.83 33.69
C ASP A 268 -7.06 -8.89 32.78
N GLY A 269 -7.79 -9.31 31.73
CA GLY A 269 -7.24 -10.18 30.69
C GLY A 269 -6.10 -9.53 29.91
N MET A 270 -6.12 -8.21 29.76
CA MET A 270 -5.00 -7.45 29.18
C MET A 270 -3.79 -7.40 30.12
N ASP A 271 -3.97 -7.23 31.43
CA ASP A 271 -2.86 -7.34 32.41
C ASP A 271 -2.23 -8.74 32.35
N GLU A 272 -3.05 -9.80 32.39
CA GLU A 272 -2.55 -11.18 32.30
C GLU A 272 -1.74 -11.41 31.02
N HIS A 273 -2.27 -10.95 29.87
CA HIS A 273 -1.58 -11.04 28.60
C HIS A 273 -0.24 -10.31 28.62
N TRP A 274 -0.21 -9.07 29.12
CA TRP A 274 1.01 -8.30 29.23
C TRP A 274 2.03 -8.99 30.15
N ARG A 275 1.64 -9.41 31.35
CA ARG A 275 2.53 -10.10 32.31
C ARG A 275 3.13 -11.37 31.73
N LYS A 276 2.36 -12.11 30.92
CA LYS A 276 2.85 -13.30 30.22
C LYS A 276 3.95 -12.95 29.22
N LEU A 277 3.78 -11.93 28.38
CA LEU A 277 4.81 -11.53 27.42
C LEU A 277 6.04 -10.94 28.11
N ASP A 278 5.84 -10.17 29.17
CA ASP A 278 6.91 -9.56 29.97
C ASP A 278 7.78 -10.64 30.66
N ALA A 279 7.16 -11.72 31.14
CA ALA A 279 7.88 -12.86 31.67
C ALA A 279 8.69 -13.63 30.61
N ILE A 280 8.21 -13.70 29.36
CA ILE A 280 8.93 -14.33 28.24
C ILE A 280 10.10 -13.45 27.78
N SER A 281 9.87 -12.14 27.69
CA SER A 281 10.87 -11.17 27.25
C SER A 281 10.78 -9.89 28.08
N PRO A 282 11.59 -9.77 29.16
CA PRO A 282 11.54 -8.60 30.04
C PRO A 282 11.98 -7.29 29.39
N THR A 283 12.58 -7.33 28.19
CA THR A 283 13.06 -6.14 27.48
C THR A 283 12.05 -5.58 26.49
N VAL A 284 11.27 -6.43 25.82
CA VAL A 284 10.36 -6.02 24.74
C VAL A 284 8.96 -6.62 24.83
N GLY A 285 8.69 -7.50 25.80
CA GLY A 285 7.38 -8.14 25.99
C GLY A 285 6.26 -7.13 26.22
N ALA A 286 6.54 -6.10 27.02
CA ALA A 286 5.62 -4.98 27.25
C ALA A 286 5.27 -4.18 25.97
N MET A 287 6.23 -4.04 25.04
CA MET A 287 5.99 -3.38 23.75
C MET A 287 5.07 -4.24 22.87
N TRP A 288 5.37 -5.53 22.77
CA TRP A 288 4.58 -6.48 21.97
C TRP A 288 3.14 -6.65 22.47
N ALA A 289 2.94 -6.65 23.79
CA ALA A 289 1.61 -6.69 24.39
C ALA A 289 0.76 -5.47 23.97
N GLY A 290 1.38 -4.32 23.69
CA GLY A 290 0.72 -3.11 23.21
C GLY A 290 -0.05 -3.30 21.89
N HIS A 291 0.40 -4.18 20.99
CA HIS A 291 -0.31 -4.42 19.73
C HIS A 291 -1.70 -5.01 19.95
N ARG A 292 -1.83 -5.97 20.88
CA ARG A 292 -3.14 -6.53 21.23
C ARG A 292 -4.04 -5.49 21.90
N MET A 293 -3.47 -4.68 22.80
CA MET A 293 -4.19 -3.59 23.46
C MET A 293 -4.79 -2.60 22.45
N ASN A 294 -4.06 -2.25 21.39
CA ASN A 294 -4.54 -1.32 20.36
C ASN A 294 -5.81 -1.83 19.64
N CYS A 295 -6.04 -3.14 19.61
CA CYS A 295 -7.24 -3.74 19.01
C CYS A 295 -8.42 -3.91 19.96
N ALA A 296 -8.25 -3.69 21.27
CA ALA A 296 -9.31 -3.91 22.26
C ALA A 296 -10.56 -3.06 21.99
N GLY A 297 -10.36 -1.79 21.62
CA GLY A 297 -11.45 -0.86 21.30
C GLY A 297 -11.96 -0.93 19.86
N TRP A 298 -11.33 -1.75 19.00
CA TRP A 298 -11.66 -1.78 17.59
C TRP A 298 -12.97 -2.55 17.37
N THR A 299 -14.03 -1.91 16.88
CA THR A 299 -15.33 -2.56 16.64
C THR A 299 -15.70 -2.62 15.17
N ILE A 300 -14.97 -1.92 14.30
CA ILE A 300 -15.13 -2.00 12.84
C ILE A 300 -14.68 -3.40 12.41
N ARG A 301 -15.57 -4.15 11.76
CA ARG A 301 -15.29 -5.50 11.28
C ARG A 301 -15.23 -5.55 9.76
N PRO A 302 -14.31 -6.35 9.19
CA PRO A 302 -14.15 -6.37 7.75
C PRO A 302 -15.32 -7.04 7.05
N LYS A 303 -15.56 -6.68 5.79
CA LYS A 303 -16.48 -7.39 4.90
C LYS A 303 -15.88 -8.69 4.36
N TYR A 304 -14.55 -8.71 4.21
CA TYR A 304 -13.81 -9.84 3.67
C TYR A 304 -12.62 -10.14 4.57
N ARG A 305 -12.61 -11.29 5.23
CA ARG A 305 -11.46 -11.78 6.00
C ARG A 305 -10.99 -13.10 5.42
N PHE A 306 -9.68 -13.28 5.33
CA PHE A 306 -9.11 -14.46 4.68
C PHE A 306 -9.61 -15.77 5.31
N THR A 307 -9.60 -15.83 6.64
CA THR A 307 -9.99 -17.01 7.42
C THR A 307 -11.47 -17.38 7.30
N ASP A 308 -12.33 -16.45 6.86
CA ASP A 308 -13.75 -16.73 6.66
C ASP A 308 -13.98 -17.56 5.38
N TYR A 309 -13.09 -17.44 4.40
CA TYR A 309 -13.13 -18.18 3.13
C TYR A 309 -12.17 -19.36 3.11
N LYS A 310 -11.05 -19.24 3.82
CA LYS A 310 -10.01 -20.26 3.88
C LYS A 310 -9.44 -20.34 5.29
N PRO A 311 -10.01 -21.19 6.16
CA PRO A 311 -9.61 -21.28 7.56
C PRO A 311 -8.18 -21.82 7.74
N GLU A 312 -7.67 -22.59 6.77
CA GLU A 312 -6.32 -23.14 6.78
C GLU A 312 -5.41 -22.41 5.79
N PHE A 313 -4.31 -21.85 6.28
CA PHE A 313 -3.25 -21.29 5.44
C PHE A 313 -2.44 -22.41 4.77
N GLY A 314 -1.95 -22.16 3.55
CA GLY A 314 -1.18 -23.12 2.76
C GLY A 314 -1.85 -23.55 1.46
N GLY A 315 -1.10 -24.18 0.56
CA GLY A 315 -1.66 -24.68 -0.70
C GLY A 315 -0.60 -24.97 -1.75
N ASN A 316 -1.04 -25.57 -2.86
CA ASN A 316 -0.19 -25.80 -4.02
C ASN A 316 -0.10 -24.52 -4.85
N THR A 317 1.12 -24.13 -5.21
CA THR A 317 1.39 -22.99 -6.07
C THR A 317 1.93 -23.46 -7.42
N SER A 318 1.63 -22.72 -8.49
CA SER A 318 2.16 -23.02 -9.83
C SER A 318 3.68 -22.87 -9.91
N ASN A 319 4.26 -22.03 -9.04
CA ASN A 319 5.69 -21.80 -8.91
C ASN A 319 6.11 -21.97 -7.45
N PRO A 320 7.28 -22.58 -7.17
CA PRO A 320 7.85 -22.64 -5.83
C PRO A 320 8.03 -21.25 -5.20
N ILE A 321 7.68 -21.12 -3.91
CA ILE A 321 7.96 -19.90 -3.13
C ILE A 321 9.34 -20.00 -2.50
N LEU A 322 10.11 -18.91 -2.51
CA LEU A 322 11.30 -18.75 -1.69
C LEU A 322 10.94 -17.97 -0.43
N TRP A 323 11.11 -18.58 0.74
CA TRP A 323 11.01 -17.91 2.03
C TRP A 323 12.40 -17.48 2.49
N VAL A 324 12.56 -16.22 2.86
CA VAL A 324 13.82 -15.74 3.45
C VAL A 324 13.56 -15.41 4.92
N GLY A 325 14.48 -15.79 5.81
CA GLY A 325 14.38 -15.47 7.22
C GLY A 325 15.74 -15.32 7.87
N ASN A 326 15.83 -14.40 8.83
CA ASN A 326 17.05 -14.17 9.59
C ASN A 326 17.09 -15.04 10.86
N THR A 327 18.27 -15.54 11.22
CA THR A 327 18.47 -16.41 12.40
C THR A 327 18.11 -15.75 13.73
N ALA A 328 18.22 -14.41 13.82
CA ALA A 328 17.89 -13.64 15.01
C ALA A 328 16.97 -12.44 14.68
N ASP A 329 15.89 -12.74 13.96
CA ASP A 329 14.78 -11.82 13.71
C ASP A 329 13.87 -11.71 14.96
N PRO A 330 13.73 -10.52 15.58
CA PRO A 330 12.89 -10.33 16.77
C PRO A 330 11.40 -10.12 16.46
N VAL A 331 11.02 -10.00 15.19
CA VAL A 331 9.66 -9.68 14.72
C VAL A 331 9.05 -10.87 13.97
N THR A 332 9.77 -11.42 12.99
CA THR A 332 9.37 -12.58 12.18
C THR A 332 10.40 -13.71 12.25
N PRO A 333 10.56 -14.38 13.41
CA PRO A 333 11.63 -15.36 13.63
C PRO A 333 11.69 -16.45 12.56
N LEU A 334 12.89 -16.97 12.26
CA LEU A 334 13.13 -18.01 11.25
C LEU A 334 12.20 -19.25 11.34
N VAL A 335 11.74 -19.59 12.55
CA VAL A 335 10.75 -20.66 12.75
C VAL A 335 9.44 -20.41 11.98
N ASN A 336 9.03 -19.15 11.81
CA ASN A 336 7.87 -18.79 11.01
C ASN A 336 8.11 -19.05 9.52
N ALA A 337 9.29 -18.76 8.99
CA ALA A 337 9.64 -19.10 7.60
C ALA A 337 9.60 -20.62 7.37
N HIS A 338 10.12 -21.43 8.31
CA HIS A 338 10.00 -22.89 8.26
C HIS A 338 8.55 -23.38 8.39
N LYS A 339 7.74 -22.73 9.23
CA LYS A 339 6.31 -23.01 9.33
C LYS A 339 5.63 -22.75 7.98
N MET A 340 5.89 -21.60 7.35
CA MET A 340 5.34 -21.28 6.03
C MET A 340 5.79 -22.28 4.97
N LYS A 341 7.07 -22.68 4.95
CA LYS A 341 7.55 -23.76 4.06
C LYS A 341 6.70 -25.02 4.16
N SER A 342 6.36 -25.45 5.38
CA SER A 342 5.57 -26.67 5.60
C SER A 342 4.15 -26.61 5.01
N LEU A 343 3.63 -25.40 4.78
CA LEU A 343 2.29 -25.15 4.25
C LEU A 343 2.26 -25.02 2.72
N PHE A 344 3.42 -24.89 2.05
CA PHE A 344 3.51 -24.66 0.60
C PHE A 344 4.48 -25.68 -0.03
N PRO A 345 3.97 -26.82 -0.55
CA PRO A 345 4.80 -27.85 -1.17
C PRO A 345 5.68 -27.32 -2.29
N GLY A 346 6.94 -27.76 -2.32
CA GLY A 346 7.94 -27.31 -3.29
C GLY A 346 8.62 -25.98 -2.93
N SER A 347 8.16 -25.26 -1.92
CA SER A 347 8.86 -24.06 -1.41
C SER A 347 10.13 -24.41 -0.63
N GLU A 348 11.06 -23.45 -0.56
CA GLU A 348 12.32 -23.58 0.18
C GLU A 348 12.60 -22.37 1.06
N VAL A 349 13.49 -22.55 2.05
CA VAL A 349 13.90 -21.49 2.99
C VAL A 349 15.37 -21.14 2.77
N LEU A 350 15.65 -19.86 2.54
CA LEU A 350 16.97 -19.27 2.64
C LEU A 350 17.12 -18.63 4.03
N ALA A 351 17.94 -19.25 4.87
CA ALA A 351 18.25 -18.71 6.20
C ALA A 351 19.48 -17.79 6.11
N GLN A 352 19.31 -16.52 6.45
CA GLN A 352 20.41 -15.58 6.59
C GLN A 352 20.91 -15.57 8.04
N ASN A 353 22.21 -15.79 8.23
CA ASN A 353 22.83 -15.77 9.55
C ASN A 353 23.12 -14.33 10.00
N SER A 354 22.07 -13.60 10.37
CA SER A 354 22.14 -12.24 10.87
C SER A 354 21.08 -11.96 11.94
N PRO A 355 21.31 -10.96 12.81
CA PRO A 355 20.24 -10.31 13.55
C PRO A 355 19.50 -9.29 12.67
N GLY A 356 18.28 -8.93 13.08
CA GLY A 356 17.49 -7.88 12.43
C GLY A 356 16.28 -8.42 11.68
N LEU A 357 15.36 -7.51 11.39
CA LEU A 357 14.16 -7.74 10.58
C LEU A 357 14.50 -7.46 9.10
N ASP A 358 14.01 -8.32 8.21
CA ASP A 358 14.17 -8.25 6.75
C ASP A 358 15.63 -8.31 6.25
N LEU A 359 15.81 -8.23 4.92
CA LEU A 359 17.09 -8.29 4.22
C LEU A 359 17.77 -6.92 4.07
#